data_AF-A0AAE9F5M2-F1
#
_entry.id   AF-A0AAE9F5M2-F1
#
_cell.length_a   1.000
_cell.length_b   1.000
_cell.length_c   1.000
_cell.angle_alpha   90.00
_cell.angle_beta   90.00
_cell.angle_gamma   90.00
#
_symmetry.space_group_name_H-M   'P 1'
#
loop_
_entity.id
_entity.type
_entity.pdbx_description
1 polymer ?
#
loop_
_entity_poly.entity_id
_entity_poly.type
_entity_poly.pdbx_seq_one_letter_code
_entity_poly.pdbx_strand_id
1 'polypeptide(L)'
;MALHFIFILLLNFLRNGQSAASCCDRSRSGYVEFRSLTEFLRKTDVIEKHFNYNNQTDVFYINHDATILYNSIHYSFDDFYEQHENRTKVCLFKLYRRYDEIEHVVFNDGSRPRQIVFGCHSDEECCEIGCCSIGNYSYFYVM
;
A
#
# COMPACT_ATOMS: atom_id res chain seq x y z
N MET A 1 28.49 33.16 25.03
CA MET A 1 27.78 33.15 23.73
C MET A 1 27.98 31.88 22.90
N ALA A 2 28.99 31.04 23.16
CA ALA A 2 29.22 29.79 22.42
C ALA A 2 28.35 28.59 22.88
N LEU A 3 27.88 28.58 24.13
CA LEU A 3 27.13 27.44 24.70
C LEU A 3 25.73 27.24 24.08
N HIS A 4 25.06 28.32 23.67
CA HIS A 4 23.72 28.24 23.08
C HIS A 4 23.70 27.67 21.66
N PHE A 5 24.78 27.83 20.90
CA PHE A 5 24.87 27.35 19.52
C PHE A 5 25.03 25.82 19.43
N ILE A 6 25.76 25.23 20.38
CA ILE A 6 25.98 23.77 20.44
C ILE A 6 24.66 23.04 20.81
N PHE A 7 23.85 23.64 21.68
CA PHE A 7 22.57 23.06 22.10
C PHE A 7 21.53 23.03 20.96
N ILE A 8 21.52 24.05 20.09
CA ILE A 8 20.61 24.13 18.93
C ILE A 8 21.01 23.11 17.84
N LEU A 9 22.30 22.83 17.67
CA LEU A 9 22.78 21.82 16.72
C LEU A 9 22.45 20.39 17.18
N LEU A 10 22.57 20.09 18.48
CA LEU A 10 22.19 18.80 19.05
C LEU A 10 20.67 18.53 18.99
N LEU A 11 19.83 19.55 19.18
CA LEU A 11 18.37 19.42 19.08
C LEU A 11 17.87 19.16 17.65
N ASN A 12 18.59 19.65 16.63
CA ASN A 12 18.27 19.34 15.23
C ASN A 12 18.79 17.95 14.81
N PHE A 13 19.85 17.44 15.44
CA PHE A 13 20.43 16.13 15.14
C PHE A 13 19.55 14.95 15.58
N LEU A 14 18.75 15.12 16.64
CA LEU A 14 17.82 14.11 17.13
C LEU A 14 16.48 14.04 16.36
N ARG A 15 16.23 14.97 15.42
CA ARG A 15 14.89 15.16 14.85
C ARG A 15 14.60 14.42 13.55
N ASN A 16 15.62 13.88 12.87
CA ASN A 16 15.47 13.46 11.47
C ASN A 16 15.90 12.02 11.15
N GLY A 17 16.02 11.16 12.17
CA GLY A 17 16.10 9.72 11.95
C GLY A 17 14.70 9.12 11.80
N GLN A 18 14.10 9.19 10.60
CA GLN A 18 12.81 8.55 10.36
C GLN A 18 13.02 7.05 10.15
N SER A 19 12.72 6.25 11.17
CA SER A 19 12.64 4.79 11.05
C SER A 19 11.48 4.41 10.10
N ALA A 20 11.57 3.25 9.44
CA ALA A 20 10.48 2.71 8.62
C ALA A 20 9.15 2.60 9.40
N ALA A 21 9.22 2.34 10.70
CA ALA A 21 8.07 2.37 11.61
C ALA A 21 7.38 3.75 11.70
N SER A 22 8.10 4.82 11.40
CA SER A 22 7.55 6.18 11.38
C SER A 22 6.93 6.58 10.04
N CYS A 23 7.25 5.88 8.94
CA CYS A 23 6.66 6.15 7.62
C CYS A 23 5.18 5.73 7.56
N CYS A 24 4.84 4.61 8.21
CA CYS A 24 3.47 4.09 8.24
C CYS A 24 2.56 4.79 9.28
N ASP A 25 2.85 6.05 9.60
CA ASP A 25 1.95 6.91 10.37
C ASP A 25 0.93 7.55 9.41
N ARG A 26 -0.36 7.53 9.81
CA ARG A 26 -1.46 8.12 9.04
C ARG A 26 -1.25 9.59 8.69
N SER A 27 -0.42 10.29 9.47
CA SER A 27 -0.11 11.70 9.28
C SER A 27 0.90 11.98 8.16
N ARG A 28 1.50 10.94 7.55
CA ARG A 28 2.61 11.08 6.59
C ARG A 28 2.23 10.82 5.15
N SER A 29 3.05 11.38 4.24
CA SER A 29 2.92 11.22 2.80
C SER A 29 3.09 9.75 2.38
N GLY A 30 2.17 9.25 1.55
CA GLY A 30 2.24 7.90 0.99
C GLY A 30 1.50 6.83 1.81
N TYR A 31 1.02 7.17 3.00
CA TYR A 31 0.04 6.33 3.68
C TYR A 31 -1.29 6.33 2.93
N VAL A 32 -1.79 5.15 2.60
CA VAL A 32 -3.07 4.94 1.93
C VAL A 32 -3.87 3.95 2.77
N GLU A 33 -5.02 4.38 3.28
CA GLU A 33 -5.92 3.51 4.04
C GLU A 33 -6.54 2.47 3.11
N PHE A 34 -6.61 1.21 3.57
CA PHE A 34 -7.27 0.12 2.87
C PHE A 34 -8.71 0.50 2.47
N ARG A 35 -9.40 1.22 3.37
CA ARG A 35 -10.74 1.74 3.12
C ARG A 35 -10.85 2.60 1.86
N SER A 36 -9.81 3.37 1.53
CA SER A 36 -9.83 4.23 0.35
C SER A 36 -9.79 3.41 -0.95
N LEU A 37 -9.06 2.29 -0.95
CA LEU A 37 -9.09 1.34 -2.05
C LEU A 37 -10.44 0.64 -2.14
N THR A 38 -11.03 0.18 -1.03
CA THR A 38 -12.34 -0.49 -1.09
C THR A 38 -13.44 0.45 -1.55
N GLU A 39 -13.42 1.72 -1.14
CA GLU A 39 -14.33 2.75 -1.66
C GLU A 39 -14.13 2.99 -3.16
N PHE A 40 -12.88 2.96 -3.65
CA PHE A 40 -12.59 3.03 -5.09
C PHE A 40 -13.11 1.81 -5.86
N LEU A 41 -12.90 0.59 -5.35
CA LEU A 41 -13.35 -0.65 -5.98
C LEU A 41 -14.88 -0.73 -6.13
N ARG A 42 -15.62 -0.01 -5.28
CA ARG A 42 -17.09 0.05 -5.30
C ARG A 42 -17.66 1.06 -6.29
N LYS A 43 -16.83 1.84 -6.98
CA LYS A 43 -17.31 2.76 -8.01
C LYS A 43 -17.82 1.99 -9.22
N THR A 44 -18.93 2.46 -9.81
CA THR A 44 -19.60 1.78 -10.93
C THR A 44 -18.68 1.52 -12.12
N ASP A 45 -17.86 2.50 -12.50
CA ASP A 45 -16.91 2.40 -13.61
C ASP A 45 -15.80 1.37 -13.34
N VAL A 46 -15.38 1.21 -12.09
CA VAL A 46 -14.38 0.22 -11.68
C VAL A 46 -15.00 -1.18 -11.67
N ILE A 47 -16.23 -1.31 -11.14
CA ILE A 47 -17.00 -2.55 -11.15
C ILE A 47 -17.18 -3.05 -12.58
N GLU A 48 -17.72 -2.23 -13.47
CA GLU A 48 -17.99 -2.60 -14.88
C GLU A 48 -16.73 -3.02 -15.63
N LYS A 49 -15.58 -2.47 -15.25
CA LYS A 49 -14.29 -2.75 -15.91
C LYS A 49 -13.60 -4.01 -15.38
N HIS A 50 -13.63 -4.24 -14.08
CA HIS A 50 -12.79 -5.25 -13.43
C HIS A 50 -13.56 -6.42 -12.82
N PHE A 51 -14.86 -6.27 -12.61
CA PHE A 51 -15.67 -7.25 -11.89
C PHE A 51 -16.89 -7.68 -12.72
N ASN A 52 -17.29 -8.93 -12.55
CA ASN A 52 -18.59 -9.42 -12.97
C ASN A 52 -19.48 -9.54 -11.72
N TYR A 53 -20.44 -8.64 -11.59
CA TYR A 53 -21.31 -8.56 -10.42
C TYR A 53 -22.56 -9.43 -10.58
N ASN A 54 -22.79 -10.34 -9.63
CA ASN A 54 -24.01 -11.13 -9.54
C ASN A 54 -24.97 -10.50 -8.51
N ASN A 55 -26.06 -9.91 -9.01
CA ASN A 55 -27.07 -9.24 -8.21
C ASN A 55 -27.94 -10.17 -7.34
N GLN A 56 -27.98 -11.47 -7.63
CA GLN A 56 -28.77 -12.43 -6.86
C GLN A 56 -28.05 -12.85 -5.57
N THR A 57 -26.72 -12.94 -5.64
CA THR A 57 -25.88 -13.41 -4.53
C THR A 57 -25.10 -12.29 -3.85
N ASP A 58 -25.13 -11.06 -4.40
CA ASP A 58 -24.29 -9.93 -3.99
C ASP A 58 -22.79 -10.28 -4.04
N VAL A 59 -22.35 -10.92 -5.13
CA VAL A 59 -20.96 -11.41 -5.29
C VAL A 59 -20.29 -10.71 -6.46
N PHE A 60 -19.06 -10.28 -6.26
CA PHE A 60 -18.19 -9.69 -7.27
C PHE A 60 -17.16 -10.72 -7.72
N TYR A 61 -17.28 -11.19 -8.95
CA TYR A 61 -16.33 -12.12 -9.56
C TYR A 61 -15.19 -11.35 -10.21
N ILE A 62 -13.96 -11.80 -9.99
CA ILE A 62 -12.75 -11.24 -10.59
C ILE A 62 -11.86 -12.34 -11.18
N ASN A 63 -11.14 -12.02 -12.26
CA ASN A 63 -10.15 -12.94 -12.80
C ASN A 63 -8.89 -12.96 -11.92
N HIS A 64 -8.19 -14.09 -11.91
CA HIS A 64 -6.91 -14.23 -11.20
C HIS A 64 -5.82 -13.27 -11.71
N ASP A 65 -5.80 -12.98 -13.01
CA ASP A 65 -4.85 -12.08 -13.67
C ASP A 65 -5.28 -10.60 -13.64
N ALA A 66 -6.39 -10.28 -12.98
CA ALA A 66 -6.90 -8.92 -12.96
C ALA A 66 -5.94 -7.97 -12.22
N THR A 67 -5.57 -6.89 -12.89
CA THR A 67 -4.75 -5.82 -12.33
C THR A 67 -5.54 -4.52 -12.29
N ILE A 68 -5.59 -3.88 -11.11
CA ILE A 68 -6.35 -2.66 -10.85
C ILE A 68 -5.39 -1.52 -10.57
N LEU A 69 -5.53 -0.43 -11.33
CA LEU A 69 -4.73 0.78 -11.14
C LEU A 69 -5.45 1.75 -10.19
N TYR A 70 -4.84 2.02 -9.04
CA TYR A 70 -5.32 3.01 -8.09
C TYR A 70 -4.15 3.79 -7.51
N ASN A 71 -4.28 5.12 -7.41
CA ASN A 71 -3.21 6.00 -6.89
C ASN A 71 -1.82 5.75 -7.53
N SER A 72 -1.78 5.49 -8.85
CA SER A 72 -0.54 5.17 -9.60
C SER A 72 0.19 3.88 -9.14
N ILE A 73 -0.53 2.98 -8.46
CA ILE A 73 -0.06 1.66 -8.03
C ILE A 73 -0.95 0.60 -8.68
N HIS A 74 -0.32 -0.45 -9.20
CA HIS A 74 -1.01 -1.64 -9.71
C HIS A 74 -1.22 -2.63 -8.56
N TYR A 75 -2.48 -2.97 -8.32
CA TYR A 75 -2.91 -3.94 -7.33
C TYR A 75 -3.41 -5.20 -8.03
N SER A 76 -2.97 -6.35 -7.53
CA SER A 76 -3.41 -7.67 -7.95
C SER A 76 -3.91 -8.45 -6.74
N PHE A 77 -4.81 -9.40 -6.95
CA PHE A 77 -5.23 -10.31 -5.90
C PHE A 77 -4.38 -11.59 -5.94
N ASP A 78 -3.86 -12.01 -4.79
CA ASP A 78 -2.98 -13.17 -4.64
C ASP A 78 -1.73 -13.12 -5.57
N ASP A 79 -1.17 -14.27 -5.96
CA ASP A 79 0.20 -14.39 -6.45
C ASP A 79 0.42 -14.01 -7.94
N PHE A 80 -0.59 -13.43 -8.60
CA PHE A 80 -0.53 -13.05 -10.02
C PHE A 80 0.08 -11.66 -10.28
N TYR A 81 0.89 -11.17 -9.35
CA TYR A 81 1.55 -9.87 -9.50
C TYR A 81 2.70 -9.97 -10.50
N GLU A 82 2.60 -9.20 -11.58
CA GLU A 82 3.71 -8.96 -12.49
C GLU A 82 4.49 -7.73 -12.05
N GLN A 83 5.81 -7.89 -11.93
CA GLN A 83 6.69 -6.79 -11.55
C GLN A 83 6.73 -5.74 -12.68
N HIS A 84 6.29 -4.53 -12.36
CA HIS A 84 6.35 -3.40 -13.28
C HIS A 84 7.70 -2.67 -13.19
N GLU A 85 8.12 -2.02 -14.28
CA GLU A 85 9.36 -1.23 -14.34
C GLU A 85 9.39 -0.20 -13.20
N ASN A 86 10.55 -0.11 -12.54
CA ASN A 86 10.81 0.73 -11.36
C ASN A 86 10.13 0.31 -10.04
N ARG A 87 9.25 -0.69 -9.98
CA ARG A 87 8.64 -1.18 -8.73
C ARG A 87 9.36 -2.44 -8.23
N THR A 88 10.56 -2.26 -7.67
CA THR A 88 11.43 -3.38 -7.28
C THR A 88 11.07 -4.04 -5.95
N LYS A 89 10.28 -3.37 -5.10
CA LYS A 89 9.85 -3.89 -3.80
C LYS A 89 8.40 -4.38 -3.89
N VAL A 90 8.15 -5.65 -3.55
CA VAL A 90 6.80 -6.25 -3.54
C VAL A 90 6.21 -6.17 -2.15
N CYS A 91 5.01 -5.62 -2.06
CA CYS A 91 4.22 -5.44 -0.85
C CYS A 91 3.02 -6.37 -0.83
N LEU A 92 2.72 -6.91 0.35
CA LEU A 92 1.63 -7.87 0.56
C LEU A 92 0.72 -7.35 1.68
N PHE A 93 -0.55 -7.14 1.35
CA PHE A 93 -1.58 -6.82 2.34
C PHE A 93 -2.49 -8.04 2.54
N LYS A 94 -2.46 -8.62 3.74
CA LYS A 94 -3.26 -9.82 4.05
C LYS A 94 -4.71 -9.47 4.32
N LEU A 95 -5.62 -10.10 3.59
CA LEU A 95 -7.06 -9.99 3.80
C LEU A 95 -7.47 -10.98 4.90
N TYR A 96 -7.63 -10.46 6.11
CA TYR A 96 -8.23 -11.21 7.22
C TYR A 96 -9.76 -11.17 7.15
N ARG A 97 -10.44 -12.11 7.83
CA ARG A 97 -11.92 -12.20 7.93
C ARG A 97 -12.64 -10.99 8.55
N ARG A 98 -11.94 -9.88 8.82
CA ARG A 98 -12.50 -8.65 9.38
C ARG A 98 -12.72 -7.57 8.32
N TYR A 99 -12.29 -7.81 7.08
CA TYR A 99 -12.47 -6.87 5.98
C TYR A 99 -13.75 -7.23 5.22
N ASP A 100 -14.89 -6.94 5.84
CA ASP A 100 -16.22 -7.18 5.30
C ASP A 100 -16.39 -6.45 3.95
N GLU A 101 -15.60 -5.39 3.70
CA GLU A 101 -15.63 -4.59 2.47
C GLU A 101 -15.14 -5.35 1.21
N ILE A 102 -14.40 -6.45 1.37
CA ILE A 102 -13.91 -7.31 0.27
C ILE A 102 -14.46 -8.75 0.39
N GLU A 103 -15.28 -9.06 1.41
CA GLU A 103 -15.76 -10.42 1.68
C GLU A 103 -16.58 -11.04 0.53
N HIS A 104 -17.20 -10.18 -0.29
CA HIS A 104 -18.00 -10.57 -1.45
C HIS A 104 -17.20 -10.68 -2.75
N VAL A 105 -15.88 -10.44 -2.73
CA VAL A 105 -15.01 -10.67 -3.88
C VAL A 105 -14.60 -12.13 -3.94
N VAL A 106 -14.82 -12.78 -5.08
CA VAL A 106 -14.42 -14.16 -5.34
C VAL A 106 -13.76 -14.25 -6.70
N PHE A 107 -12.84 -15.20 -6.85
CA PHE A 107 -12.31 -15.54 -8.16
C PHE A 107 -13.33 -16.34 -8.96
N ASN A 108 -13.17 -16.37 -10.29
CA ASN A 108 -14.05 -17.14 -11.18
C ASN A 108 -14.08 -18.66 -10.89
N ASP A 109 -13.06 -19.20 -10.22
CA ASP A 109 -13.02 -20.59 -9.76
C ASP A 109 -13.76 -20.82 -8.42
N GLY A 110 -14.34 -19.77 -7.85
CA GLY A 110 -15.06 -19.78 -6.57
C GLY A 110 -14.16 -19.65 -5.33
N SER A 111 -12.84 -19.59 -5.50
CA SER A 111 -11.93 -19.30 -4.39
C SER A 111 -11.97 -17.83 -3.98
N ARG A 112 -11.57 -17.53 -2.74
CA ARG A 112 -11.53 -16.15 -2.22
C ARG A 112 -10.09 -15.62 -2.22
N PRO A 113 -9.87 -14.34 -2.57
CA PRO A 113 -8.57 -13.72 -2.43
C PRO A 113 -8.15 -13.68 -0.96
N ARG A 114 -6.87 -13.97 -0.72
CA ARG A 114 -6.26 -14.03 0.61
C ARG A 114 -5.37 -12.83 0.89
N GLN A 115 -4.88 -12.18 -0.16
CA GLN A 115 -4.02 -11.02 -0.08
C GLN A 115 -4.19 -10.10 -1.29
N ILE A 116 -3.83 -8.85 -1.10
CA ILE A 116 -3.61 -7.88 -2.17
C ILE A 116 -2.10 -7.70 -2.31
N VAL A 117 -1.62 -7.77 -3.54
CA VAL A 117 -0.22 -7.65 -3.90
C VAL A 117 -0.03 -6.40 -4.73
N PHE A 118 1.00 -5.62 -4.41
CA PHE A 118 1.33 -4.39 -5.12
C PHE A 118 2.82 -4.09 -5.02
N GLY A 119 3.31 -3.22 -5.90
CA GLY A 119 4.73 -2.86 -5.95
C GLY A 119 5.00 -1.42 -5.52
N CYS A 120 6.08 -1.23 -4.77
CA CYS A 120 6.67 0.06 -4.43
C CYS A 120 8.07 0.21 -5.03
N HIS A 121 8.56 1.44 -5.09
CA HIS A 121 9.94 1.72 -5.48
C HIS A 121 10.94 1.23 -4.42
N SER A 122 12.22 1.10 -4.79
CA SER A 122 13.27 0.62 -3.88
C SER A 122 13.49 1.53 -2.67
N ASP A 123 13.23 2.82 -2.82
CA ASP A 123 13.36 3.88 -1.81
C ASP A 123 12.06 4.14 -1.02
N GLU A 124 11.00 3.39 -1.32
CA GLU A 124 9.71 3.43 -0.62
C GLU A 124 9.55 2.22 0.30
N GLU A 125 8.77 2.37 1.36
CA GLU A 125 8.32 1.26 2.21
C GLU A 125 6.85 0.93 2.00
N CYS A 126 6.53 -0.35 2.20
CA CYS A 126 5.16 -0.85 2.21
C CYS A 126 4.44 -0.39 3.48
N CYS A 127 3.39 0.42 3.33
CA CYS A 127 2.58 0.88 4.46
C CYS A 127 1.10 0.67 4.16
N GLU A 128 0.49 -0.30 4.83
CA GLU A 128 -0.89 -0.75 4.57
C GLU A 128 -1.09 -1.16 3.11
N ILE A 129 -1.74 -0.32 2.30
CA ILE A 129 -1.90 -0.52 0.84
C ILE A 129 -1.19 0.55 0.01
N GLY A 130 -0.36 1.39 0.63
CA GLY A 130 0.36 2.48 -0.01
C GLY A 130 1.88 2.28 -0.01
N CYS A 131 2.55 3.14 -0.76
CA CYS A 131 4.00 3.25 -0.80
C CYS A 131 4.41 4.57 -0.13
N CYS A 132 5.21 4.46 0.93
CA CYS A 132 5.69 5.62 1.69
C CYS A 132 7.16 5.87 1.39
N SER A 133 7.51 7.01 0.80
CA SER A 133 8.90 7.37 0.53
C SER A 133 9.62 7.67 1.84
N ILE A 134 10.68 6.93 2.15
CA ILE A 134 11.58 7.32 3.24
C ILE A 134 12.49 8.40 2.67
N GLY A 135 12.31 9.65 3.11
CA GLY A 135 13.26 10.71 2.81
C GLY A 135 14.66 10.30 3.31
N ASN A 136 15.57 10.09 2.36
CA ASN A 136 17.01 9.82 2.49
C ASN A 136 17.51 9.42 3.89
N TYR A 137 17.99 8.18 4.01
CA TYR A 137 18.91 7.75 5.05
C TYR A 137 19.96 8.84 5.29
N SER A 138 19.98 9.43 6.49
CA SER A 138 21.20 10.01 7.01
C SER A 138 22.14 8.82 7.23
N TYR A 139 23.02 8.55 6.27
CA TYR A 139 24.13 7.64 6.45
C TYR A 139 24.96 8.17 7.63
N PHE A 140 24.76 7.61 8.82
CA PHE A 140 25.68 7.78 9.91
C PHE A 140 26.97 7.05 9.52
N TYR A 141 27.89 7.76 8.87
CA TYR A 141 29.30 7.38 8.90
C TYR A 141 29.73 7.49 10.36
N VAL A 142 29.73 6.36 11.05
CA VAL A 142 30.45 6.22 12.32
C VAL A 142 31.93 6.14 11.93
N MET A 143 32.59 7.30 11.87
CA MET A 143 34.05 7.42 11.99
C MET A 143 34.41 7.70 13.43
#